data_AF-A0A420IZ71-F1
#
_entry.id   AF-A0A420IZ71-F1
#
_cell.length_a   1.000
_cell.length_b   1.000
_cell.length_c   1.000
_cell.angle_alpha   90.00
_cell.angle_beta   90.00
_cell.angle_gamma   90.00
#
_symmetry.space_group_name_H-M   'P 1'
#
loop_
_entity.id
_entity.type
_entity.pdbx_description
1 polymer ?
#
loop_
_entity_poly.entity_id
_entity_poly.type
_entity_poly.pdbx_seq_one_letter_code
_entity_poly.pdbx_strand_id
1 'polypeptide(L)'
;MAARTYPTFQMCGKYDGSTPAMKWLHQLQMDFRPHYAVVTPDVFFEAIEVLFIGRAESWLDSVPRLSKFTDQLEEPKEFDLEEFKQALKKKFPKKSVANMSDGNVQEDIQSLKQGEGETLMVYHERAQDLLRRSNGRDDASDNGLELSALEKTMLSIIVKAFIRGVRDDNL
;
A
#
# COMPACT_ATOMS: atom_id res chain seq x y z
N MET A 1 11.96 32.16 25.21
CA MET A 1 12.19 31.20 24.12
C MET A 1 11.28 30.02 24.38
N ALA A 2 10.28 29.75 23.54
CA ALA A 2 9.43 28.58 23.71
C ALA A 2 10.28 27.34 23.40
N ALA A 3 10.37 26.40 24.34
CA ALA A 3 10.98 25.10 24.08
C ALA A 3 10.22 24.46 22.92
N ARG A 4 10.92 24.12 21.83
CA ARG A 4 10.34 23.28 20.77
C ARG A 4 10.12 21.91 21.38
N THR A 5 8.91 21.66 21.87
CA THR A 5 8.52 20.34 22.37
C THR A 5 8.34 19.46 21.14
N TYR A 6 9.30 18.56 20.89
CA TYR A 6 9.16 17.58 19.82
C TYR A 6 8.10 16.53 20.20
N PRO A 7 7.35 15.99 19.23
CA PRO A 7 6.41 14.91 19.49
C PRO A 7 7.14 13.69 20.03
N THR A 8 6.53 12.99 20.98
CA THR A 8 7.04 11.71 21.47
C THR A 8 6.62 10.51 20.60
N PHE A 9 5.84 10.76 19.55
CA PHE A 9 5.36 9.76 18.58
C PHE A 9 4.71 8.53 19.23
N GLN A 10 3.90 8.76 20.27
CA GLN A 10 3.29 7.68 21.06
C GLN A 10 2.16 6.99 20.30
N MET A 11 1.44 7.69 19.41
CA MET A 11 0.35 7.09 18.66
C MET A 11 0.83 6.29 17.46
N CYS A 12 1.80 6.80 16.69
CA CYS A 12 2.30 6.12 15.50
C CYS A 12 3.38 5.09 15.80
N GLY A 13 4.23 5.35 16.80
CA GLY A 13 5.40 4.53 17.09
C GLY A 13 6.37 4.41 15.90
N LYS A 14 7.33 3.49 16.03
CA LYS A 14 8.24 3.11 14.93
C LYS A 14 7.48 2.39 13.81
N TYR A 15 7.98 2.49 12.59
CA TYR A 15 7.36 1.93 11.40
C TYR A 15 8.27 0.94 10.69
N ASP A 16 7.83 -0.31 10.61
CA ASP A 16 8.50 -1.40 9.90
C ASP A 16 7.76 -1.83 8.61
N GLY A 17 6.64 -1.17 8.28
CA GLY A 17 5.80 -1.55 7.15
C GLY A 17 4.81 -2.69 7.44
N SER A 18 4.67 -3.16 8.68
CA SER A 18 3.69 -4.19 9.08
C SER A 18 2.26 -3.66 9.10
N THR A 19 2.10 -2.39 9.47
CA THR A 19 0.82 -1.67 9.51
C THR A 19 0.59 -0.94 8.18
N PRO A 20 -0.66 -0.90 7.66
CA PRO A 20 -0.99 -0.10 6.49
C PRO A 20 -0.49 1.34 6.59
N ALA A 21 0.23 1.83 5.58
CA ALA A 21 0.81 3.16 5.57
C ALA A 21 -0.25 4.24 5.80
N MET A 22 -1.46 4.10 5.24
CA MET A 22 -2.54 5.07 5.48
C MET A 22 -2.91 5.19 6.96
N LYS A 23 -2.96 4.07 7.69
CA LYS A 23 -3.27 4.05 9.12
C LYS A 23 -2.13 4.67 9.92
N TRP A 24 -0.89 4.30 9.60
CA TRP A 24 0.27 4.82 10.29
C TRP A 24 0.47 6.33 10.04
N LEU A 25 0.32 6.80 8.80
CA LEU A 25 0.38 8.23 8.46
C LEU A 25 -0.69 9.06 9.20
N HIS A 26 -1.89 8.48 9.38
CA HIS A 26 -2.93 9.14 10.16
C HIS A 26 -2.53 9.29 11.64
N GLN A 27 -1.95 8.24 12.23
CA GLN A 27 -1.44 8.28 13.61
C GLN A 27 -0.30 9.30 13.75
N LEU A 28 0.62 9.34 12.79
CA LEU A 28 1.71 10.30 12.75
C LEU A 28 1.17 11.74 12.69
N GLN A 29 0.15 11.99 11.87
CA GLN A 29 -0.52 13.30 11.81
C GLN A 29 -1.18 13.67 13.15
N MET A 30 -1.75 12.71 13.88
CA MET A 30 -2.31 12.95 15.21
C MET A 30 -1.22 13.32 16.23
N ASP A 31 -0.05 12.68 16.18
CA ASP A 31 1.09 13.03 17.02
C ASP A 31 1.66 14.43 16.71
N PHE A 32 1.58 14.90 15.46
CA PHE A 32 2.04 16.25 15.10
C PHE A 32 1.09 17.37 15.54
N ARG A 33 -0.22 17.13 15.54
CA ARG A 33 -1.26 18.16 15.73
C ARG A 33 -1.08 19.05 17.00
N PRO A 34 -0.65 18.52 18.17
CA PRO A 34 -0.43 19.36 19.35
C PRO A 34 0.80 20.26 19.27
N HIS A 35 1.76 19.94 18.39
CA HIS A 35 3.09 20.54 18.36
C HIS A 35 3.30 21.49 17.16
N TYR A 36 2.59 21.23 16.05
CA TYR A 36 2.74 21.98 14.80
C TYR A 36 1.38 22.42 14.27
N ALA A 37 1.23 23.73 14.03
CA ALA A 37 0.07 24.26 13.31
C ALA A 37 0.06 23.84 11.84
N VAL A 38 1.24 23.74 11.24
CA VAL A 38 1.50 23.22 9.89
C VAL A 38 2.76 22.37 9.97
N VAL A 39 2.69 21.13 9.43
CA VAL A 39 3.84 20.23 9.35
C VAL A 39 4.55 20.52 8.03
N THR A 40 5.77 21.07 8.09
CA THR A 40 6.58 21.30 6.90
C THR A 40 7.20 20.00 6.39
N PRO A 41 7.64 19.95 5.12
CA PRO A 41 8.35 18.80 4.58
C PRO A 41 9.57 18.39 5.43
N ASP A 42 10.38 19.36 5.89
CA ASP A 42 11.55 19.08 6.74
C ASP A 42 11.17 18.34 8.03
N VAL A 43 10.20 18.88 8.78
CA VAL A 43 9.71 18.26 10.03
C VAL A 43 9.16 16.86 9.77
N PHE A 44 8.51 16.65 8.62
CA PHE A 44 8.01 15.34 8.25
C PHE A 44 9.15 14.37 7.98
N PHE A 45 10.14 14.74 7.16
CA PHE A 45 11.25 13.85 6.79
C PHE A 45 12.21 13.58 7.96
N GLU A 46 12.41 14.53 8.88
CA GLU A 46 13.09 14.29 10.17
C GLU A 46 12.37 13.18 10.97
N ALA A 47 11.04 13.19 11.00
CA ALA A 47 10.28 12.14 11.66
C ALA A 47 10.41 10.80 10.93
N ILE A 48 10.45 10.78 9.59
CA ILE A 48 10.66 9.55 8.81
C ILE A 48 12.02 8.93 9.14
N GLU A 49 13.09 9.72 9.13
CA GLU A 49 14.46 9.31 9.47
C GLU A 49 14.50 8.60 10.83
N VAL A 50 13.82 9.17 11.83
CA VAL A 50 13.81 8.60 13.19
C VAL A 50 12.88 7.39 13.29
N LEU A 51 11.72 7.41 12.64
CA LEU A 51 10.65 6.44 12.89
C LEU A 51 10.73 5.18 12.04
N PHE A 52 11.34 5.24 10.85
CA PHE A 52 11.47 4.08 9.98
C PHE A 52 12.49 3.09 10.53
N ILE A 53 12.13 1.80 10.49
CA ILE A 53 13.00 0.70 10.91
C ILE A 53 12.81 -0.49 9.96
N GLY A 54 13.82 -1.37 9.88
CA GLY A 54 13.68 -2.67 9.26
C GLY A 54 13.24 -2.59 7.79
N ARG A 55 12.12 -3.24 7.43
CA ARG A 55 11.68 -3.30 6.03
C ARG A 55 11.31 -1.92 5.45
N ALA A 56 10.78 -1.02 6.26
CA ALA A 56 10.44 0.33 5.80
C ALA A 56 11.70 1.15 5.49
N GLU A 57 12.69 1.06 6.37
CA GLU A 57 14.01 1.67 6.20
C GLU A 57 14.72 1.11 4.97
N SER A 58 14.85 -0.22 4.84
CA SER A 58 15.48 -0.83 3.66
C SER A 58 14.78 -0.49 2.34
N TRP A 59 13.46 -0.26 2.37
CA TRP A 59 12.75 0.22 1.19
C TRP A 59 13.11 1.67 0.87
N LEU A 60 13.18 2.54 1.88
CA LEU A 60 13.56 3.94 1.69
C LEU A 60 14.96 4.04 1.07
N ASP A 61 15.92 3.28 1.59
CA ASP A 61 17.30 3.20 1.07
C ASP A 61 17.35 2.71 -0.39
N SER A 62 16.40 1.85 -0.78
CA SER A 62 16.30 1.35 -2.15
C SER A 62 15.75 2.37 -3.15
N VAL A 63 15.27 3.53 -2.68
CA VAL A 63 14.73 4.61 -3.52
C VAL A 63 15.57 5.88 -3.32
N PRO A 64 16.71 6.03 -4.04
CA PRO A 64 17.66 7.14 -3.85
C PRO A 64 17.03 8.53 -3.97
N ARG A 65 15.97 8.65 -4.78
CA ARG A 65 15.23 9.90 -4.94
C ARG A 65 14.52 10.36 -3.66
N LEU A 66 14.17 9.42 -2.78
CA LEU A 66 13.46 9.71 -1.52
C LEU A 66 14.41 9.68 -0.32
N SER A 67 15.43 8.80 -0.32
CA SER A 67 16.41 8.73 0.77
C SER A 67 17.22 10.02 0.91
N LYS A 68 17.46 10.75 -0.19
CA LYS A 68 18.19 12.04 -0.16
C LYS A 68 17.60 13.08 0.81
N PHE A 69 16.30 13.01 1.11
CA PHE A 69 15.64 13.93 2.04
C PHE A 69 15.87 13.55 3.49
N THR A 70 15.92 12.25 3.80
CA THR A 70 16.28 11.76 5.15
C THR A 70 17.78 11.84 5.39
N ASP A 71 18.59 11.70 4.34
CA ASP A 71 20.05 11.90 4.38
C ASP A 71 20.46 13.38 4.43
N GLN A 72 19.48 14.30 4.45
CA GLN A 72 19.67 15.75 4.47
C GLN A 72 20.55 16.28 3.32
N LEU A 73 20.54 15.58 2.18
CA LEU A 73 21.29 15.96 0.99
C LEU A 73 20.57 17.04 0.17
N GLU A 74 19.25 17.16 0.33
CA GLU A 74 18.42 18.15 -0.38
C GLU A 74 17.22 18.58 0.48
N GLU A 75 16.83 19.86 0.38
CA GLU A 75 15.64 20.39 1.05
C GLU A 75 14.36 19.88 0.36
N PRO A 76 13.49 19.14 1.06
CA PRO A 76 12.25 18.61 0.50
C PRO A 76 11.21 19.72 0.26
N LYS A 77 10.47 19.62 -0.84
CA LYS A 77 9.32 20.52 -1.12
C LYS A 77 8.00 19.82 -0.84
N GLU A 78 6.91 20.60 -0.82
CA GLU A 78 5.54 20.08 -0.66
C GLU A 78 5.19 19.00 -1.70
N PHE A 79 5.66 19.17 -2.94
CA PHE A 79 5.47 18.16 -3.98
C PHE A 79 6.16 16.83 -3.64
N ASP A 80 7.39 16.88 -3.11
CA ASP A 80 8.15 15.69 -2.74
C ASP A 80 7.51 14.97 -1.54
N LEU A 81 6.95 15.73 -0.59
CA LEU A 81 6.20 15.19 0.54
C LEU A 81 4.95 14.42 0.06
N GLU A 82 4.19 14.98 -0.87
CA GLU A 82 3.00 14.30 -1.40
C GLU A 82 3.37 13.07 -2.25
N GLU A 83 4.43 13.17 -3.08
CA GLU A 83 4.97 12.02 -3.82
C GLU A 83 5.41 10.90 -2.86
N PHE A 84 6.11 11.24 -1.78
CA PHE A 84 6.53 10.29 -0.75
C PHE A 84 5.33 9.60 -0.10
N LYS A 85 4.31 10.34 0.33
CA LYS A 85 3.09 9.76 0.94
C LYS A 85 2.38 8.81 -0.02
N GLN A 86 2.34 9.13 -1.31
CA GLN A 86 1.76 8.24 -2.33
C GLN A 86 2.59 6.97 -2.52
N ALA A 87 3.91 7.11 -2.65
CA ALA A 87 4.84 5.98 -2.78
C ALA A 87 4.75 5.04 -1.56
N LEU A 88 4.67 5.61 -0.35
CA LEU A 88 4.54 4.86 0.89
C LEU A 88 3.22 4.08 0.95
N LYS A 89 2.10 4.72 0.60
CA LYS A 89 0.78 4.07 0.52
C LYS A 89 0.75 2.94 -0.51
N LYS A 90 1.45 3.10 -1.64
CA LYS A 90 1.58 2.07 -2.67
C LYS A 90 2.44 0.89 -2.18
N LYS A 91 3.53 1.16 -1.47
CA LYS A 91 4.44 0.13 -0.97
C LYS A 91 3.83 -0.69 0.19
N PHE A 92 3.14 -0.02 1.11
CA PHE A 92 2.53 -0.64 2.29
C PHE A 92 1.01 -0.39 2.31
N PRO A 93 0.26 -1.00 1.38
CA PRO A 93 -1.17 -0.79 1.28
C PRO A 93 -1.92 -1.31 2.50
N LYS A 94 -3.21 -0.94 2.62
CA LYS A 94 -4.11 -1.62 3.54
C LYS A 94 -4.15 -3.09 3.15
N LYS A 95 -3.63 -3.96 4.02
CA LYS A 95 -3.90 -5.40 3.93
C LYS A 95 -5.41 -5.54 3.87
N SER A 96 -5.93 -5.89 2.69
CA SER A 96 -7.19 -6.62 2.66
C SER A 96 -6.96 -7.88 3.48
N VAL A 97 -8.01 -8.46 4.04
CA VAL A 97 -7.90 -9.62 4.94
C VAL A 97 -7.33 -10.87 4.21
N ALA A 98 -6.94 -10.75 2.94
CA ALA A 98 -6.13 -11.70 2.19
C ALA A 98 -4.63 -11.62 2.57
N ASN A 99 -4.27 -11.94 3.81
CA ASN A 99 -3.00 -12.64 3.97
C ASN A 99 -3.22 -14.01 3.29
N MET A 100 -2.46 -14.33 2.24
CA MET A 100 -1.70 -15.59 2.12
C MET A 100 -0.79 -15.50 0.89
N SER A 101 0.50 -15.65 1.19
CA SER A 101 1.64 -15.89 0.30
C SER A 101 1.92 -14.92 -0.85
N ASP A 102 3.18 -14.47 -0.89
CA ASP A 102 3.94 -14.13 -2.09
C ASP A 102 4.13 -15.39 -2.98
N GLY A 103 3.06 -16.18 -3.11
CA GLY A 103 3.00 -17.41 -3.86
C GLY A 103 2.96 -17.09 -5.34
N ASN A 104 3.40 -18.05 -6.14
CA ASN A 104 3.35 -18.02 -7.58
C ASN A 104 1.93 -17.61 -8.02
N VAL A 105 1.78 -16.40 -8.55
CA VAL A 105 0.48 -15.86 -9.00
C VAL A 105 -0.22 -16.85 -9.95
N GLN A 106 0.55 -17.63 -10.71
CA GLN A 106 0.02 -18.68 -11.58
C GLN A 106 -0.62 -19.83 -10.80
N GLU A 107 -0.05 -20.27 -9.67
CA GLU A 107 -0.63 -21.30 -8.80
C GLU A 107 -1.89 -20.79 -8.10
N ASP A 108 -1.88 -19.53 -7.66
CA ASP A 108 -3.03 -18.91 -7.02
C ASP A 108 -4.20 -18.74 -8.00
N ILE A 109 -3.92 -18.42 -9.27
CA ILE A 109 -4.93 -18.40 -10.34
C ILE A 109 -5.50 -19.80 -10.59
N GLN A 110 -4.65 -20.84 -10.60
CA GLN A 110 -5.09 -22.22 -10.84
C GLN A 110 -5.91 -22.80 -9.68
N SER A 111 -5.64 -22.35 -8.46
CA SER A 111 -6.32 -22.81 -7.25
C SER A 111 -7.49 -21.92 -6.82
N LEU A 112 -7.82 -20.87 -7.59
CA LEU A 112 -8.92 -19.96 -7.28
C LEU A 112 -10.26 -20.70 -7.27
N LYS A 113 -10.82 -20.84 -6.06
CA LYS A 113 -12.11 -21.46 -5.79
C LYS A 113 -12.77 -20.79 -4.58
N GLN A 114 -14.10 -20.71 -4.62
CA GLN A 114 -14.92 -20.25 -3.52
C GLN A 114 -14.88 -21.27 -2.36
N GLY A 115 -14.48 -20.79 -1.19
CA GLY A 115 -14.38 -21.55 0.04
C GLY A 115 -15.74 -22.01 0.57
N GLU A 116 -15.72 -22.95 1.50
CA GLU A 116 -16.93 -23.38 2.21
C GLU A 116 -17.43 -22.28 3.14
N GLY A 117 -18.68 -21.83 2.93
CA GLY A 117 -19.27 -20.70 3.65
C GLY A 117 -18.72 -19.32 3.25
N GLU A 118 -17.85 -19.25 2.23
CA GLU A 118 -17.36 -17.98 1.70
C GLU A 118 -18.47 -17.29 0.89
N THR A 119 -18.77 -16.03 1.19
CA THR A 119 -19.75 -15.27 0.40
C THR A 119 -19.18 -14.91 -0.97
N LEU A 120 -20.05 -14.75 -1.96
CA LEU A 120 -19.64 -14.36 -3.32
C LEU A 120 -18.86 -13.04 -3.33
N MET A 121 -19.19 -12.11 -2.43
CA MET A 121 -18.49 -10.83 -2.30
C MET A 121 -17.05 -11.02 -1.83
N VAL A 122 -16.81 -11.86 -0.82
CA VAL A 122 -15.45 -12.15 -0.32
C VAL A 122 -14.63 -12.90 -1.38
N TYR A 123 -15.27 -13.84 -2.08
CA TYR A 123 -14.63 -14.54 -3.20
C TYR A 123 -14.26 -13.60 -4.36
N HIS A 124 -15.14 -12.65 -4.68
CA HIS A 124 -14.88 -11.62 -5.69
C HIS A 124 -13.72 -10.70 -5.29
N GLU A 125 -13.64 -10.28 -4.02
CA GLU A 125 -12.51 -9.49 -3.52
C GLU A 125 -11.16 -10.22 -3.68
N ARG A 126 -11.12 -11.55 -3.45
CA ARG A 126 -9.92 -12.36 -3.70
C ARG A 126 -9.53 -12.42 -5.18
N ALA A 127 -10.50 -12.53 -6.07
CA ALA A 127 -10.24 -12.52 -7.52
C ALA A 127 -9.70 -11.16 -7.99
N GLN A 128 -10.25 -10.06 -7.46
CA GLN A 128 -9.72 -8.72 -7.72
C GLN A 128 -8.31 -8.52 -7.18
N ASP A 129 -8.00 -9.07 -6.02
CA ASP A 129 -6.64 -9.03 -5.46
C ASP A 129 -5.64 -9.78 -6.36
N LEU A 130 -6.01 -10.96 -6.86
CA LEU A 130 -5.19 -11.72 -7.81
C LEU A 130 -4.93 -10.95 -9.11
N LEU A 131 -5.95 -10.25 -9.62
CA LEU A 131 -5.81 -9.43 -10.80
C LEU A 131 -4.77 -8.32 -10.58
N ARG A 132 -4.84 -7.63 -9.44
CA ARG A 132 -3.86 -6.59 -9.08
C ARG A 132 -2.44 -7.15 -8.92
N ARG A 133 -2.30 -8.33 -8.29
CA ARG A 133 -1.01 -9.03 -8.14
C ARG A 133 -0.40 -9.46 -9.48
N SER A 134 -1.22 -9.67 -10.50
CA SER A 134 -0.78 -9.98 -11.86
C SER A 134 -0.46 -8.77 -12.75
N ASN A 135 -0.41 -7.55 -12.19
CA ASN A 135 -0.34 -6.29 -12.94
C ASN A 135 -1.50 -6.09 -13.92
N GLY A 136 -2.66 -6.71 -13.64
CA GLY A 136 -3.88 -6.55 -14.42
C GLY A 136 -4.79 -5.45 -13.85
N ARG A 137 -5.55 -4.81 -14.73
CA ARG A 137 -6.61 -3.86 -14.39
C ARG A 137 -7.96 -4.43 -14.83
N ASP A 138 -8.98 -4.24 -13.99
CA ASP A 138 -10.36 -4.64 -14.28
C ASP A 138 -11.08 -3.60 -15.16
N ASP A 139 -10.62 -2.34 -15.09
CA ASP A 139 -11.22 -1.20 -15.77
C ASP A 139 -10.21 -0.48 -16.67
N ALA A 140 -10.63 -0.17 -17.89
CA ALA A 140 -9.93 0.75 -18.79
C ALA A 140 -10.10 2.22 -18.34
N SER A 141 -11.05 2.50 -17.44
CA SER A 141 -11.56 3.85 -17.19
C SER A 141 -10.89 4.61 -16.06
N ASP A 142 -10.09 3.98 -15.20
CA ASP A 142 -9.50 4.68 -14.03
C ASP A 142 -8.52 5.79 -14.46
N ASN A 143 -7.99 5.72 -15.69
CA ASN A 143 -7.16 6.75 -16.33
C ASN A 143 -7.54 7.04 -17.80
N GLY A 144 -8.65 6.49 -18.31
CA GLY A 144 -9.02 6.56 -19.74
C GLY A 144 -8.06 5.84 -20.70
N LEU A 145 -7.19 4.96 -20.17
CA LEU A 145 -6.20 4.20 -20.94
C LEU A 145 -6.69 2.77 -21.14
N GLU A 146 -6.84 2.36 -22.40
CA GLU A 146 -7.19 1.00 -22.76
C GLU A 146 -6.29 -0.04 -22.07
N LEU A 147 -6.88 -1.20 -21.76
CA LEU A 147 -6.13 -2.36 -21.33
C LEU A 147 -5.19 -2.81 -22.47
N SER A 148 -3.92 -3.00 -22.15
CA SER A 148 -2.96 -3.65 -23.03
C SER A 148 -3.40 -5.08 -23.36
N ALA A 149 -2.85 -5.66 -24.43
CA ALA A 149 -3.17 -7.04 -24.81
C ALA A 149 -2.86 -8.05 -23.68
N LEU A 150 -1.81 -7.80 -22.90
CA LEU A 150 -1.44 -8.62 -21.75
C LEU A 150 -2.46 -8.49 -20.61
N GLU A 151 -2.87 -7.27 -20.28
CA GLU A 151 -3.89 -7.02 -19.25
C GLU A 151 -5.24 -7.66 -19.63
N LYS A 152 -5.67 -7.53 -20.89
CA LYS A 152 -6.88 -8.19 -21.42
C LYS A 152 -6.80 -9.72 -21.27
N THR A 153 -5.62 -10.28 -21.53
CA THR A 153 -5.38 -11.73 -21.41
C THR A 153 -5.44 -12.18 -19.96
N MET A 154 -4.75 -11.48 -19.05
CA MET A 154 -4.76 -11.78 -17.62
C MET A 154 -6.16 -11.66 -17.00
N LEU A 155 -6.89 -10.60 -17.35
CA LEU A 155 -8.27 -10.41 -16.94
C LEU A 155 -9.15 -11.58 -17.40
N SER A 156 -9.04 -11.99 -18.67
CA SER A 156 -9.81 -13.13 -19.20
C SER A 156 -9.49 -14.44 -18.47
N ILE A 157 -8.21 -14.69 -18.14
CA ILE A 157 -7.79 -15.88 -17.40
C ILE A 157 -8.43 -15.89 -16.00
N ILE A 158 -8.34 -14.77 -15.28
CA ILE A 158 -8.84 -14.66 -13.90
C ILE A 158 -10.37 -14.71 -13.87
N VAL A 159 -11.07 -14.06 -14.81
CA VAL A 159 -12.54 -14.15 -14.93
C VAL A 159 -12.98 -15.59 -15.17
N LYS A 160 -12.29 -16.33 -16.06
CA LYS A 160 -12.59 -17.75 -16.31
C LYS A 160 -12.34 -18.61 -15.08
N ALA A 161 -11.25 -18.37 -14.35
CA ALA A 161 -10.97 -19.06 -13.10
C ALA A 161 -12.01 -18.75 -12.03
N PHE A 162 -12.38 -17.47 -11.89
CA PHE A 162 -13.41 -17.01 -10.97
C PHE A 162 -14.73 -17.74 -11.19
N ILE A 163 -15.26 -17.70 -12.43
CA ILE A 163 -16.54 -18.33 -12.80
C ILE A 163 -16.50 -19.84 -12.53
N ARG A 164 -15.42 -20.53 -12.88
CA ARG A 164 -15.28 -21.97 -12.65
C ARG A 164 -15.19 -22.33 -11.17
N GLY A 165 -14.61 -21.45 -10.36
CA GLY A 165 -14.43 -21.65 -8.93
C GLY A 165 -15.62 -21.22 -8.08
N VAL A 166 -16.66 -20.58 -8.66
CA VAL A 166 -17.91 -20.28 -7.95
C VAL A 166 -18.53 -21.59 -7.47
N ARG A 167 -18.86 -21.63 -6.18
CA ARG A 167 -19.59 -22.75 -5.60
C ARG A 167 -21.06 -22.53 -5.88
N ASP A 168 -21.65 -23.44 -6.65
CA ASP A 168 -23.09 -23.51 -6.84
C ASP A 168 -23.65 -24.49 -5.80
N ASP A 169 -24.38 -23.99 -4.81
CA ASP A 169 -25.06 -24.83 -3.83
C ASP A 169 -26.39 -25.41 -4.39
N ASN A 170 -26.73 -25.16 -5.67
CA ASN A 170 -27.91 -25.70 -6.37
C ASN A 170 -27.60 -26.78 -7.42
N LEU A 171 -26.42 -27.40 -7.40
CA LEU A 171 -26.06 -28.55 -8.25
C LEU A 171 -26.15 -29.89 -7.50
#